data_AF-A0A940R0Y2-F1
#
_entry.id   AF-A0A940R0Y2-F1
#
_cell.length_a   1.000
_cell.length_b   1.000
_cell.length_c   1.000
_cell.angle_alpha   90.00
_cell.angle_beta   90.00
_cell.angle_gamma   90.00
#
_symmetry.space_group_name_H-M   'P 1'
#
loop_
_entity.id
_entity.type
_entity.pdbx_description
1 polymer ?
#
loop_
_entity_poly.entity_id
_entity_poly.type
_entity_poly.pdbx_seq_one_letter_code
_entity_poly.pdbx_strand_id
1 'polypeptide(L)'
;TDGKPISYEQIIAETDKVDFVAKKDEKPYRFRITFIRWAEKIGDKFYFYFLNSEQSEVFKDLTSFNNNAIGFNHSVYIESSLFDNFNPLDKEQSLTIDGSATRSSPAFKALTVRLQKLLREKQKDFVTDQAAVQLIAGYEKSGVIPSFKENKYDQARKQDLINVVKAIYCIEPKLFQGLNKEQQKISIGLINILLEKDERDTILELIGQIVSMNATERNELSDLLKKTTMANITRMVSLIESRYKVIMLLKALVYDMKRFTSEIRHLQKAIEENYWLFGEQYHLVSANEAFNQLHEKYTDFLSGNLNRNGTKKEMKALSPRRPDIFICRKRLIPDRFDDELQMEENIMVELKRPSIDIGVEQVRQIEDYMEIIRTDEVFNSQKRKWKFIVIGNNVDQYVKGQYESMKEKNRRFLVKAAHNYEIYAYTWDDIFQLFELRHCFLVDHLNFDKAAIRQQLVEKGIELKGEVSPEEVMKEVVGV
;
A
#
# COMPACT_ATOMS: atom_id res chain seq x y z
N THR A 1 71.02 -7.02 -15.90
CA THR A 1 69.70 -6.50 -16.29
C THR A 1 69.83 -5.91 -17.67
N ASP A 2 69.08 -6.43 -18.65
CA ASP A 2 69.35 -6.27 -20.09
C ASP A 2 69.02 -4.88 -20.68
N GLY A 3 69.11 -3.82 -19.89
CA GLY A 3 69.03 -2.42 -20.34
C GLY A 3 67.72 -2.00 -21.03
N LYS A 4 66.74 -2.90 -21.19
CA LYS A 4 65.45 -2.59 -21.78
C LYS A 4 64.54 -1.92 -20.75
N PRO A 5 64.02 -0.71 -21.03
CA PRO A 5 63.05 -0.05 -20.17
C PRO A 5 61.81 -0.92 -19.99
N ILE A 6 61.41 -1.15 -18.75
CA ILE A 6 60.14 -1.83 -18.44
C ILE A 6 59.01 -0.83 -18.71
N SER A 7 58.08 -1.17 -19.60
CA SER A 7 56.89 -0.35 -19.84
C SER A 7 55.88 -0.57 -18.72
N TYR A 8 55.59 0.49 -17.96
CA TYR A 8 54.66 0.49 -16.82
C TYR A 8 53.39 1.30 -17.11
N GLU A 9 53.23 1.81 -18.32
CA GLU A 9 52.12 2.69 -18.71
C GLU A 9 50.76 1.96 -18.63
N GLN A 10 50.75 0.65 -18.88
CA GLN A 10 49.53 -0.16 -18.92
C GLN A 10 48.86 -0.37 -17.55
N ILE A 11 49.59 -0.16 -16.45
CA ILE A 11 49.06 -0.31 -15.09
C ILE A 11 48.68 1.03 -14.44
N ILE A 12 49.01 2.15 -15.08
CA ILE A 12 48.68 3.50 -14.59
C ILE A 12 47.36 3.93 -15.22
N ALA A 13 46.38 4.24 -14.38
CA ALA A 13 45.06 4.69 -14.81
C ALA A 13 44.89 6.21 -14.71
N GLU A 14 45.70 6.88 -13.89
CA GLU A 14 45.80 8.34 -13.83
C GLU A 14 47.18 8.72 -13.28
N THR A 15 47.75 9.80 -13.81
CA THR A 15 48.89 10.46 -13.17
C THR A 15 48.66 11.96 -13.14
N ASP A 16 49.07 12.59 -12.04
CA ASP A 16 48.99 14.03 -11.87
C ASP A 16 50.25 14.55 -11.18
N LYS A 17 50.72 15.73 -11.59
CA LYS A 17 51.93 16.35 -11.07
C LYS A 17 51.60 17.74 -10.55
N VAL A 18 51.85 17.94 -9.26
CA VAL A 18 51.53 19.17 -8.55
C VAL A 18 52.80 19.70 -7.89
N ASP A 19 53.09 20.98 -8.11
CA ASP A 19 54.11 21.69 -7.35
C ASP A 19 53.48 22.37 -6.12
N PHE A 20 54.18 22.30 -4.99
CA PHE A 20 53.81 23.01 -3.77
C PHE A 20 55.05 23.68 -3.17
N VAL A 21 54.88 24.87 -2.58
CA VAL A 21 55.96 25.60 -1.93
C VAL A 21 55.56 25.87 -0.49
N ALA A 22 56.44 25.54 0.46
CA ALA A 22 56.28 25.89 1.86
C ALA A 22 57.61 26.38 2.45
N LYS A 23 57.55 27.16 3.53
CA LYS A 23 58.74 27.76 4.15
C LYS A 23 59.12 27.07 5.46
N LYS A 24 60.43 26.90 5.69
CA LYS A 24 61.04 26.62 6.99
C LYS A 24 62.01 27.77 7.28
N ASP A 25 61.85 28.46 8.40
CA ASP A 25 62.72 29.59 8.79
C ASP A 25 62.93 30.60 7.66
N GLU A 26 61.82 31.04 7.05
CA GLU A 26 61.73 31.94 5.87
C GLU A 26 62.31 31.40 4.55
N LYS A 27 63.08 30.31 4.57
CA LYS A 27 63.61 29.64 3.37
C LYS A 27 62.51 28.84 2.66
N PRO A 28 62.24 29.10 1.37
CA PRO A 28 61.25 28.35 0.61
C PRO A 28 61.81 27.00 0.16
N TYR A 29 60.99 25.96 0.31
CA TYR A 29 61.23 24.62 -0.20
C TYR A 29 60.14 24.28 -1.21
N ARG A 30 60.56 23.81 -2.40
CA ARG A 30 59.67 23.31 -3.45
C ARG A 30 59.49 21.81 -3.28
N PHE A 31 58.25 21.35 -3.36
CA PHE A 31 57.85 19.96 -3.33
C PHE A 31 57.22 19.62 -4.68
N ARG A 32 57.81 18.66 -5.39
CA ARG A 32 57.20 18.08 -6.58
C ARG A 32 56.44 16.83 -6.15
N ILE A 33 55.12 16.86 -6.30
CA ILE A 33 54.21 15.80 -5.87
C ILE A 33 53.71 15.10 -7.12
N THR A 34 54.00 13.80 -7.26
CA THR A 34 53.48 12.95 -8.33
C THR A 34 52.45 11.99 -7.74
N PHE A 35 51.18 12.18 -8.09
CA PHE A 35 50.10 11.25 -7.80
C PHE A 35 50.00 10.22 -8.92
N ILE A 36 49.83 8.95 -8.54
CA ILE A 36 49.58 7.85 -9.46
C ILE A 36 48.37 7.07 -8.95
N ARG A 37 47.35 6.93 -9.78
CA ARG A 37 46.25 5.98 -9.58
C ARG A 37 46.51 4.76 -10.43
N TRP A 38 46.49 3.59 -9.80
CA TRP A 38 46.70 2.32 -10.45
C TRP A 38 45.39 1.77 -10.99
N ALA A 39 45.44 1.13 -12.16
CA ALA A 39 44.28 0.49 -12.79
C ALA A 39 43.76 -0.67 -11.95
N GLU A 40 44.67 -1.38 -11.27
CA GLU A 40 44.39 -2.57 -10.47
C GLU A 40 45.02 -2.48 -9.09
N LYS A 41 44.71 -3.45 -8.24
CA LYS A 41 45.26 -3.53 -6.89
C LYS A 41 46.73 -3.95 -6.97
N ILE A 42 47.61 -3.08 -6.50
CA ILE A 42 49.08 -3.26 -6.56
C ILE A 42 49.67 -4.23 -5.52
N GLY A 43 48.84 -4.94 -4.74
CA GLY A 43 49.29 -5.90 -3.74
C GLY A 43 49.91 -5.32 -2.46
N ASP A 44 50.18 -4.01 -2.43
CA ASP A 44 50.71 -3.28 -1.26
C ASP A 44 49.69 -2.26 -0.70
N LYS A 45 49.99 -1.71 0.48
CA LYS A 45 49.30 -0.57 1.07
C LYS A 45 49.61 0.72 0.27
N PHE A 46 48.77 1.73 0.44
CA PHE A 46 48.94 3.04 -0.20
C PHE A 46 49.79 3.94 0.68
N TYR A 47 50.86 4.49 0.10
CA TYR A 47 51.84 5.30 0.81
C TYR A 47 52.06 6.67 0.15
N PHE A 48 52.48 7.61 1.00
CA PHE A 48 53.30 8.75 0.61
C PHE A 48 54.77 8.33 0.66
N TYR A 49 55.48 8.44 -0.46
CA TYR A 49 56.91 8.18 -0.57
C TYR A 49 57.66 9.53 -0.61
N PHE A 50 58.56 9.76 0.34
CA PHE A 50 59.32 11.02 0.44
C PHE A 50 60.75 10.80 -0.05
N LEU A 51 61.12 11.51 -1.13
CA LEU A 51 62.35 11.33 -1.88
C LEU A 51 63.26 12.55 -1.76
N ASN A 52 64.55 12.33 -1.52
CA ASN A 52 65.57 13.39 -1.51
C ASN A 52 65.92 13.86 -2.93
N SER A 53 66.85 14.83 -3.04
CA SER A 53 67.30 15.39 -4.33
C SER A 53 67.98 14.35 -5.24
N GLU A 54 68.47 13.23 -4.68
CA GLU A 54 69.04 12.10 -5.40
C GLU A 54 67.99 11.02 -5.76
N GLN A 55 66.69 11.31 -5.57
CA GLN A 55 65.57 10.39 -5.79
C GLN A 55 65.60 9.12 -4.93
N SER A 56 66.35 9.14 -3.82
CA SER A 56 66.36 8.04 -2.85
C SER A 56 65.23 8.21 -1.82
N GLU A 57 64.56 7.10 -1.48
CA GLU A 57 63.52 7.08 -0.44
C GLU A 57 64.13 7.36 0.94
N VAL A 58 63.69 8.44 1.57
CA VAL A 58 64.09 8.79 2.94
C VAL A 58 63.16 8.08 3.94
N PHE A 59 61.86 8.12 3.70
CA PHE A 59 60.85 7.40 4.46
C PHE A 59 59.51 7.35 3.70
N LYS A 60 58.55 6.60 4.25
CA LYS A 60 57.16 6.56 3.78
C LYS A 60 56.16 6.57 4.92
N ASP A 61 54.98 7.14 4.66
CA ASP A 61 53.83 7.13 5.59
C ASP A 61 52.60 6.58 4.88
N LEU A 62 51.71 5.92 5.64
CA LEU A 62 50.43 5.43 5.11
C LEU A 62 49.52 6.60 4.72
N THR A 63 48.78 6.44 3.63
CA THR A 63 47.66 7.34 3.34
C THR A 63 46.45 7.00 4.21
N SER A 64 45.56 7.97 4.41
CA SER A 64 44.29 7.78 5.14
C SER A 64 43.28 6.88 4.41
N PHE A 65 43.62 6.37 3.22
CA PHE A 65 42.71 5.66 2.32
C PHE A 65 43.06 4.17 2.17
N ASN A 66 43.75 3.58 3.16
CA ASN A 66 44.12 2.16 3.12
C ASN A 66 42.95 1.19 3.36
N ASN A 67 41.85 1.65 3.98
CA ASN A 67 40.58 0.89 4.07
C ASN A 67 39.74 1.13 2.81
N ASN A 68 40.30 0.78 1.65
CA ASN A 68 39.75 1.11 0.34
C ASN A 68 38.74 0.09 -0.17
N ALA A 69 37.48 0.26 0.22
CA ALA A 69 36.36 -0.54 -0.31
C ALA A 69 35.91 -0.14 -1.72
N ILE A 70 36.40 0.99 -2.24
CA ILE A 70 35.93 1.61 -3.50
C ILE A 70 36.90 1.42 -4.66
N GLY A 71 38.05 0.75 -4.47
CA GLY A 71 39.02 0.51 -5.55
C GLY A 71 39.89 1.72 -5.93
N PHE A 72 39.95 2.76 -5.08
CA PHE A 72 40.85 3.92 -5.22
C PHE A 72 42.34 3.57 -4.95
N ASN A 73 42.94 2.75 -5.81
CA ASN A 73 44.33 2.28 -5.67
C ASN A 73 45.30 3.39 -6.06
N HIS A 74 46.17 3.84 -5.15
CA HIS A 74 47.04 5.00 -5.41
C HIS A 74 48.39 4.95 -4.69
N SER A 75 49.34 5.69 -5.25
CA SER A 75 50.64 6.01 -4.64
C SER A 75 50.95 7.49 -4.86
N VAL A 76 51.65 8.10 -3.91
CA VAL A 76 52.07 9.50 -4.02
C VAL A 76 53.56 9.62 -3.76
N TYR A 77 54.30 10.21 -4.70
CA TYR A 77 55.73 10.44 -4.60
C TYR A 77 55.99 11.93 -4.40
N ILE A 78 56.82 12.28 -3.42
CA ILE A 78 57.11 13.66 -3.05
C ILE A 78 58.62 13.88 -3.08
N GLU A 79 59.08 14.70 -4.01
CA GLU A 79 60.49 15.06 -4.16
C GLU A 79 60.73 16.47 -3.60
N SER A 80 61.75 16.64 -2.75
CA SER A 80 62.18 17.96 -2.28
C SER A 80 63.56 17.94 -1.67
N SER A 81 64.30 19.04 -1.83
CA SER A 81 65.56 19.27 -1.12
C SER A 81 65.38 19.47 0.39
N LEU A 82 64.14 19.60 0.90
CA LEU A 82 63.88 19.51 2.33
C LEU A 82 64.34 18.15 2.88
N PHE A 83 64.26 17.09 2.06
CA PHE A 83 64.52 15.71 2.48
C PHE A 83 66.00 15.31 2.47
N ASP A 84 66.89 16.15 1.95
CA ASP A 84 68.33 15.87 1.91
C ASP A 84 68.92 15.71 3.32
N ASN A 85 68.46 16.55 4.26
CA ASN A 85 68.84 16.53 5.67
C ASN A 85 67.59 16.45 6.57
N PHE A 86 66.74 15.44 6.35
CA PHE A 86 65.49 15.26 7.10
C PHE A 86 65.57 14.08 8.07
N ASN A 87 65.19 14.30 9.32
CA ASN A 87 65.08 13.26 10.34
C ASN A 87 63.60 12.84 10.53
N PRO A 88 63.18 11.67 10.03
CA PRO A 88 61.79 11.22 10.13
C PRO A 88 61.41 10.65 11.50
N LEU A 89 62.39 10.34 12.36
CA LEU A 89 62.17 9.73 13.68
C LEU A 89 61.85 10.77 14.75
N ASP A 90 62.27 12.02 14.54
CA ASP A 90 62.02 13.11 15.48
C ASP A 90 60.62 13.70 15.29
N LYS A 91 59.77 13.49 16.31
CA LYS A 91 58.37 13.93 16.35
C LYS A 91 58.15 15.16 17.23
N GLU A 92 59.18 15.65 17.93
CA GLU A 92 59.08 16.79 18.84
C GLU A 92 59.55 18.09 18.17
N GLN A 93 59.22 19.24 18.78
CA GLN A 93 59.79 20.55 18.38
C GLN A 93 61.20 20.72 18.94
N SER A 94 62.03 19.70 18.82
CA SER A 94 63.42 19.75 19.24
C SER A 94 64.19 20.63 18.27
N LEU A 95 64.89 21.64 18.79
CA LEU A 95 65.89 22.37 18.02
C LEU A 95 66.99 21.37 17.66
N THR A 96 66.97 20.90 16.41
CA THR A 96 67.98 19.97 15.92
C THR A 96 69.32 20.72 15.84
N ILE A 97 70.33 20.20 16.54
CA ILE A 97 71.66 20.84 16.65
C ILE A 97 72.32 20.98 15.27
N ASP A 98 71.92 20.16 14.30
CA ASP A 98 72.41 20.12 12.92
C ASP A 98 71.54 20.93 11.92
N GLY A 99 70.46 21.57 12.37
CA GLY A 99 69.54 22.30 11.50
C GLY A 99 68.68 21.42 10.59
N SER A 100 68.65 20.10 10.82
CA SER A 100 67.85 19.14 10.06
C SER A 100 66.35 19.46 10.12
N ALA A 101 65.63 19.16 9.05
CA ALA A 101 64.17 19.26 9.03
C ALA A 101 63.55 18.00 9.65
N THR A 102 62.39 18.14 10.27
CA THR A 102 61.71 17.09 11.03
C THR A 102 60.22 17.08 10.71
N ARG A 103 59.49 16.08 11.22
CA ARG A 103 58.02 16.03 11.08
C ARG A 103 57.30 17.20 11.76
N SER A 104 57.95 17.87 12.72
CA SER A 104 57.38 19.04 13.41
C SER A 104 57.62 20.36 12.65
N SER A 105 58.47 20.35 11.60
CA SER A 105 58.82 21.53 10.81
C SER A 105 57.60 22.16 10.12
N PRO A 106 57.44 23.49 10.12
CA PRO A 106 56.29 24.17 9.49
C PRO A 106 56.08 23.80 8.02
N ALA A 107 57.16 23.71 7.23
CA ALA A 107 57.11 23.29 5.84
C ALA A 107 56.53 21.88 5.67
N PHE A 108 56.92 20.94 6.53
CA PHE A 108 56.43 19.57 6.49
C PHE A 108 54.96 19.48 6.91
N LYS A 109 54.56 20.18 7.97
CA LYS A 109 53.14 20.25 8.40
C LYS A 109 52.25 20.81 7.28
N ALA A 110 52.68 21.88 6.63
CA ALA A 110 51.96 22.48 5.51
C ALA A 110 51.85 21.50 4.32
N LEU A 111 52.93 20.77 4.02
CA LEU A 111 52.94 19.71 3.01
C LEU A 111 51.94 18.60 3.37
N THR A 112 51.93 18.09 4.60
CA THR A 112 51.00 17.03 5.02
C THR A 112 49.54 17.45 4.83
N VAL A 113 49.19 18.70 5.20
CA VAL A 113 47.83 19.24 4.98
C VAL A 113 47.50 19.29 3.48
N ARG A 114 48.45 19.73 2.64
CA ARG A 114 48.26 19.77 1.17
C ARG A 114 48.09 18.37 0.58
N LEU A 115 48.90 17.40 1.01
CA LEU A 115 48.82 16.01 0.56
C LEU A 115 47.49 15.36 0.91
N GLN A 116 47.01 15.57 2.14
CA GLN A 116 45.68 15.09 2.54
C GLN A 116 44.55 15.74 1.75
N LYS A 117 44.66 17.05 1.47
CA LYS A 117 43.69 17.76 0.63
C LYS A 117 43.69 17.21 -0.80
N LEU A 118 44.87 17.02 -1.39
CA LEU A 118 45.03 16.46 -2.74
C LEU A 118 44.38 15.07 -2.86
N LEU A 119 44.64 14.17 -1.91
CA LEU A 119 44.03 12.84 -1.96
C LEU A 119 42.52 12.87 -1.77
N ARG A 120 41.97 13.77 -0.94
CA ARG A 120 40.51 13.94 -0.81
C ARG A 120 39.89 14.45 -2.12
N GLU A 121 40.53 15.40 -2.78
CA GLU A 121 40.12 15.91 -4.11
C GLU A 121 40.11 14.76 -5.13
N LYS A 122 41.23 14.04 -5.28
CA LYS A 122 41.36 12.90 -6.20
C LYS A 122 40.41 11.75 -5.92
N GLN A 123 40.19 11.42 -4.64
CA GLN A 123 39.24 10.37 -4.27
C GLN A 123 37.81 10.79 -4.62
N LYS A 124 37.43 12.05 -4.36
CA LYS A 124 36.10 12.56 -4.69
C LYS A 124 35.86 12.51 -6.20
N ASP A 125 36.83 12.91 -7.00
CA ASP A 125 36.75 12.86 -8.46
C ASP A 125 36.57 11.40 -8.94
N PHE A 126 37.37 10.47 -8.41
CA PHE A 126 37.25 9.05 -8.72
C PHE A 126 35.89 8.44 -8.34
N VAL A 127 35.35 8.80 -7.16
CA VAL A 127 34.04 8.31 -6.71
C VAL A 127 32.93 8.83 -7.62
N THR A 128 33.02 10.10 -8.03
CA THR A 128 32.04 10.77 -8.89
C THR A 128 32.00 10.14 -10.29
N ASP A 129 33.17 9.86 -10.87
CA ASP A 129 33.25 9.46 -12.28
C ASP A 129 33.20 7.94 -12.51
N GLN A 130 33.80 7.13 -11.63
CA GLN A 130 33.97 5.69 -11.89
C GLN A 130 33.21 4.81 -10.89
N ALA A 131 33.34 5.05 -9.59
CA ALA A 131 32.75 4.15 -8.59
C ALA A 131 31.21 4.24 -8.57
N ALA A 132 30.65 5.45 -8.64
CA ALA A 132 29.20 5.64 -8.69
C ALA A 132 28.57 5.05 -9.97
N VAL A 133 29.28 5.11 -11.10
CA VAL A 133 28.84 4.49 -12.36
C VAL A 133 28.84 2.96 -12.26
N GLN A 134 29.89 2.37 -11.69
CA GLN A 134 29.97 0.93 -11.47
C GLN A 134 28.89 0.42 -10.50
N LEU A 135 28.59 1.18 -9.45
CA LEU A 135 27.51 0.86 -8.52
C LEU A 135 26.17 0.76 -9.25
N ILE A 136 25.82 1.79 -10.03
CA ILE A 136 24.56 1.83 -10.78
C ILE A 136 24.50 0.69 -11.80
N ALA A 137 25.57 0.45 -12.55
CA ALA A 137 25.63 -0.68 -13.50
C ALA A 137 25.44 -2.03 -12.79
N GLY A 138 26.02 -2.19 -11.59
CA GLY A 138 25.80 -3.35 -10.74
C GLY A 138 24.34 -3.51 -10.30
N TYR A 139 23.68 -2.41 -9.92
CA TYR A 139 22.28 -2.39 -9.52
C TYR A 139 21.32 -2.63 -10.68
N GLU A 140 21.59 -2.11 -11.87
CA GLU A 140 20.81 -2.42 -13.07
C GLU A 140 20.93 -3.91 -13.43
N LYS A 141 22.16 -4.45 -13.46
CA LYS A 141 22.40 -5.86 -13.81
C LYS A 141 21.77 -6.84 -12.81
N SER A 142 21.78 -6.49 -11.53
CA SER A 142 21.22 -7.32 -10.46
C SER A 142 19.70 -7.15 -10.28
N GLY A 143 19.07 -6.19 -10.97
CA GLY A 143 17.64 -5.89 -10.83
C GLY A 143 17.29 -5.25 -9.49
N VAL A 144 18.19 -4.41 -8.96
CA VAL A 144 17.97 -3.57 -7.78
C VAL A 144 17.27 -2.27 -8.15
N ILE A 145 17.62 -1.66 -9.30
CA ILE A 145 16.87 -0.54 -9.85
C ILE A 145 15.46 -1.02 -10.27
N PRO A 146 14.38 -0.35 -9.85
CA PRO A 146 13.01 -0.69 -10.26
C PRO A 146 12.83 -0.68 -11.79
N SER A 147 11.82 -1.39 -12.29
CA SER A 147 11.45 -1.34 -13.70
C SER A 147 10.67 -0.07 -14.01
N PHE A 148 11.12 0.67 -15.02
CA PHE A 148 10.47 1.87 -15.54
C PHE A 148 9.94 1.60 -16.95
N LYS A 149 8.82 2.22 -17.34
CA LYS A 149 8.29 2.08 -18.70
C LYS A 149 9.11 2.93 -19.68
N GLU A 150 9.03 2.61 -20.97
CA GLU A 150 9.76 3.31 -22.05
C GLU A 150 9.16 4.70 -22.42
N ASN A 151 8.35 5.31 -21.54
CA ASN A 151 7.80 6.64 -21.79
C ASN A 151 8.73 7.74 -21.22
N LYS A 152 8.62 8.96 -21.77
CA LYS A 152 9.48 10.09 -21.39
C LYS A 152 9.48 10.41 -19.90
N TYR A 153 8.31 10.27 -19.24
CA TYR A 153 8.16 10.58 -17.82
C TYR A 153 8.90 9.55 -16.94
N ASP A 154 8.66 8.26 -17.18
CA ASP A 154 9.29 7.18 -16.42
C ASP A 154 10.82 7.12 -16.64
N GLN A 155 11.30 7.48 -17.83
CA GLN A 155 12.74 7.58 -18.08
C GLN A 155 13.39 8.79 -17.38
N ALA A 156 12.68 9.93 -17.30
CA ALA A 156 13.15 11.07 -16.52
C ALA A 156 13.23 10.70 -15.02
N ARG A 157 12.21 10.02 -14.48
CA ARG A 157 12.22 9.50 -13.10
C ARG A 157 13.38 8.54 -12.84
N LYS A 158 13.62 7.60 -13.76
CA LYS A 158 14.75 6.68 -13.67
C LYS A 158 16.07 7.46 -13.57
N GLN A 159 16.23 8.49 -14.40
CA GLN A 159 17.43 9.32 -14.39
C GLN A 159 17.58 10.11 -13.09
N ASP A 160 16.50 10.67 -12.56
CA ASP A 160 16.50 11.38 -11.28
C ASP A 160 16.88 10.45 -10.11
N LEU A 161 16.32 9.24 -10.07
CA LEU A 161 16.70 8.21 -9.10
C LEU A 161 18.20 7.90 -9.19
N ILE A 162 18.71 7.67 -10.38
CA ILE A 162 20.14 7.38 -10.60
C ILE A 162 21.00 8.56 -10.11
N ASN A 163 20.63 9.79 -10.45
CA ASN A 163 21.38 10.99 -10.07
C ASN A 163 21.44 11.16 -8.55
N VAL A 164 20.31 10.94 -7.88
CA VAL A 164 20.21 11.03 -6.41
C VAL A 164 21.02 9.93 -5.75
N VAL A 165 20.91 8.69 -6.21
CA VAL A 165 21.71 7.56 -5.68
C VAL A 165 23.20 7.82 -5.85
N LYS A 166 23.63 8.31 -7.03
CA LYS A 166 25.03 8.71 -7.26
C LYS A 166 25.46 9.81 -6.30
N ALA A 167 24.65 10.84 -6.12
CA ALA A 167 24.96 11.95 -5.21
C ALA A 167 25.11 11.47 -3.76
N ILE A 168 24.18 10.65 -3.26
CA ILE A 168 24.26 10.09 -1.90
C ILE A 168 25.50 9.20 -1.76
N TYR A 169 25.79 8.35 -2.76
CA TYR A 169 26.97 7.50 -2.75
C TYR A 169 28.28 8.31 -2.74
N CYS A 170 28.34 9.43 -3.48
CA CYS A 170 29.49 10.32 -3.48
C CYS A 170 29.73 11.00 -2.11
N ILE A 171 28.65 11.22 -1.35
CA ILE A 171 28.71 11.83 -0.01
C ILE A 171 29.09 10.77 1.03
N GLU A 172 28.38 9.65 1.07
CA GLU A 172 28.59 8.58 2.05
C GLU A 172 28.51 7.19 1.39
N PRO A 173 29.64 6.67 0.87
CA PRO A 173 29.69 5.37 0.21
C PRO A 173 29.28 4.19 1.11
N LYS A 174 29.47 4.30 2.44
CA LYS A 174 29.21 3.20 3.37
C LYS A 174 27.74 2.83 3.46
N LEU A 175 26.83 3.75 3.14
CA LEU A 175 25.38 3.48 3.11
C LEU A 175 24.99 2.37 2.13
N PHE A 176 25.81 2.14 1.10
CA PHE A 176 25.54 1.17 0.04
C PHE A 176 26.44 -0.07 0.13
N GLN A 177 27.30 -0.16 1.15
CA GLN A 177 28.26 -1.24 1.33
C GLN A 177 27.74 -2.30 2.31
N GLY A 178 28.09 -3.57 2.05
CA GLY A 178 27.72 -4.69 2.93
C GLY A 178 26.24 -5.09 2.91
N LEU A 179 25.43 -4.43 2.08
CA LEU A 179 24.01 -4.75 1.92
C LEU A 179 23.81 -5.97 1.02
N ASN A 180 22.93 -6.87 1.44
CA ASN A 180 22.46 -7.96 0.57
C ASN A 180 21.47 -7.42 -0.48
N LYS A 181 21.12 -8.25 -1.47
CA LYS A 181 20.26 -7.86 -2.60
C LYS A 181 18.88 -7.33 -2.17
N GLU A 182 18.27 -7.91 -1.13
CA GLU A 182 16.98 -7.46 -0.59
C GLU A 182 17.11 -6.07 0.06
N GLN A 183 18.14 -5.87 0.88
CA GLN A 183 18.42 -4.58 1.53
C GLN A 183 18.73 -3.48 0.51
N GLN A 184 19.44 -3.81 -0.57
CA GLN A 184 19.68 -2.90 -1.69
C GLN A 184 18.36 -2.51 -2.38
N LYS A 185 17.50 -3.48 -2.69
CA LYS A 185 16.17 -3.23 -3.27
C LYS A 185 15.31 -2.34 -2.38
N ILE A 186 15.29 -2.59 -1.07
CA ILE A 186 14.53 -1.78 -0.11
C ILE A 186 15.05 -0.34 -0.12
N SER A 187 16.36 -0.16 -0.02
CA SER A 187 16.97 1.18 0.05
C SER A 187 16.71 1.99 -1.23
N ILE A 188 16.93 1.38 -2.40
CA ILE A 188 16.67 2.03 -3.70
C ILE A 188 15.17 2.24 -3.94
N GLY A 189 14.33 1.29 -3.57
CA GLY A 189 12.87 1.41 -3.65
C GLY A 189 12.35 2.58 -2.82
N LEU A 190 12.81 2.71 -1.57
CA LEU A 190 12.45 3.84 -0.72
C LEU A 190 12.90 5.18 -1.31
N ILE A 191 14.13 5.26 -1.83
CA ILE A 191 14.60 6.49 -2.50
C ILE A 191 13.72 6.79 -3.72
N ASN A 192 13.39 5.79 -4.54
CA ASN A 192 12.54 5.97 -5.72
C ASN A 192 11.15 6.52 -5.36
N ILE A 193 10.55 6.00 -4.29
CA ILE A 193 9.24 6.44 -3.83
C ILE A 193 9.34 7.86 -3.24
N LEU A 194 10.37 8.15 -2.44
CA LEU A 194 10.57 9.49 -1.84
C LEU A 194 10.83 10.59 -2.89
N LEU A 195 11.28 10.22 -4.08
CA LEU A 195 11.44 11.16 -5.20
C LEU A 195 10.10 11.50 -5.86
N GLU A 196 9.07 10.69 -5.67
CA GLU A 196 7.72 11.01 -6.10
C GLU A 196 7.04 11.88 -5.05
N LYS A 197 6.72 13.12 -5.44
CA LYS A 197 6.18 14.13 -4.51
C LYS A 197 4.92 13.65 -3.81
N ASP A 198 4.04 12.96 -4.53
CA ASP A 198 2.75 12.50 -4.01
C ASP A 198 2.90 11.24 -3.12
N GLU A 199 3.94 10.43 -3.35
CA GLU A 199 4.19 9.23 -2.54
C GLU A 199 5.07 9.51 -1.30
N ARG A 200 5.81 10.63 -1.28
CA ARG A 200 6.67 11.02 -0.15
C ARG A 200 5.86 11.20 1.13
N ASP A 201 4.82 12.02 1.09
CA ASP A 201 4.01 12.34 2.27
C ASP A 201 3.31 11.06 2.76
N THR A 202 2.78 10.26 1.83
CA THR A 202 2.18 8.95 2.11
C THR A 202 3.16 7.99 2.81
N ILE A 203 4.41 7.89 2.35
CA ILE A 203 5.42 7.05 3.01
C ILE A 203 5.75 7.57 4.40
N LEU A 204 5.92 8.88 4.56
CA LEU A 204 6.26 9.47 5.85
C LEU A 204 5.14 9.23 6.87
N GLU A 205 3.88 9.29 6.45
CA GLU A 205 2.73 8.92 7.27
C GLU A 205 2.75 7.44 7.65
N LEU A 206 2.94 6.53 6.69
CA LEU A 206 2.99 5.08 6.94
C LEU A 206 4.14 4.68 7.86
N ILE A 207 5.34 5.22 7.63
CA ILE A 207 6.50 5.01 8.51
C ILE A 207 6.20 5.62 9.88
N GLY A 208 5.62 6.82 9.94
CA GLY A 208 5.21 7.47 11.18
C GLY A 208 4.28 6.60 12.02
N GLN A 209 3.28 5.97 11.39
CA GLN A 209 2.39 5.01 12.06
C GLN A 209 3.17 3.82 12.62
N ILE A 210 4.07 3.21 11.83
CA ILE A 210 4.89 2.07 12.30
C ILE A 210 5.85 2.46 13.43
N VAL A 211 6.45 3.64 13.36
CA VAL A 211 7.38 4.16 14.39
C VAL A 211 6.64 4.48 15.68
N SER A 212 5.39 4.95 15.59
CA SER A 212 4.55 5.24 16.75
C SER A 212 4.09 4.01 17.52
N MET A 213 4.12 2.82 16.88
CA MET A 213 3.75 1.55 17.52
C MET A 213 4.74 1.16 18.61
N ASN A 214 4.23 0.64 19.72
CA ASN A 214 5.05 0.08 20.79
C ASN A 214 5.65 -1.29 20.38
N ALA A 215 6.55 -1.84 21.22
CA ALA A 215 7.22 -3.11 20.91
C ALA A 215 6.24 -4.30 20.78
N THR A 216 5.18 -4.33 21.59
CA THR A 216 4.16 -5.38 21.55
C THR A 216 3.35 -5.30 20.26
N GLU A 217 2.84 -4.12 19.92
CA GLU A 217 2.08 -3.88 18.68
C GLU A 217 2.89 -4.23 17.43
N ARG A 218 4.17 -3.86 17.40
CA ARG A 218 5.06 -4.22 16.28
C ARG A 218 5.26 -5.73 16.15
N ASN A 219 5.39 -6.44 17.27
CA ASN A 219 5.51 -7.90 17.26
C ASN A 219 4.20 -8.56 16.79
N GLU A 220 3.05 -8.08 17.25
CA GLU A 220 1.74 -8.56 16.82
C GLU A 220 1.50 -8.33 15.33
N LEU A 221 1.81 -7.12 14.81
CA LEU A 221 1.72 -6.81 13.39
C LEU A 221 2.64 -7.72 12.57
N SER A 222 3.89 -7.90 12.99
CA SER A 222 4.83 -8.82 12.36
C SER A 222 4.30 -10.25 12.32
N ASP A 223 3.77 -10.75 13.43
CA ASP A 223 3.22 -12.11 13.51
C ASP A 223 1.93 -12.30 12.70
N LEU A 224 1.13 -11.24 12.55
CA LEU A 224 -0.04 -11.23 11.68
C LEU A 224 0.37 -11.26 10.20
N LEU A 225 1.37 -10.47 9.81
CA LEU A 225 1.91 -10.44 8.43
C LEU A 225 2.64 -11.72 8.02
N LYS A 226 3.01 -12.60 8.97
CA LYS A 226 3.47 -13.97 8.66
C LYS A 226 2.34 -14.89 8.20
N LYS A 227 1.07 -14.55 8.50
CA LYS A 227 -0.11 -15.40 8.28
C LYS A 227 -1.05 -14.84 7.20
N THR A 228 -0.99 -13.53 6.94
CA THR A 228 -1.79 -12.84 5.92
C THR A 228 -0.98 -11.70 5.29
N THR A 229 -1.54 -11.03 4.30
CA THR A 229 -0.89 -9.90 3.61
C THR A 229 -1.56 -8.57 3.97
N MET A 230 -0.79 -7.48 3.91
CA MET A 230 -1.35 -6.13 4.08
C MET A 230 -2.54 -5.89 3.15
N ALA A 231 -2.44 -6.33 1.89
CA ALA A 231 -3.53 -6.22 0.93
C ALA A 231 -4.83 -6.94 1.36
N ASN A 232 -4.73 -8.11 2.00
CA ASN A 232 -5.91 -8.81 2.51
C ASN A 232 -6.53 -8.08 3.72
N ILE A 233 -5.70 -7.55 4.62
CA ILE A 233 -6.14 -6.75 5.78
C ILE A 233 -6.88 -5.51 5.29
N THR A 234 -6.25 -4.74 4.39
CA THR A 234 -6.85 -3.54 3.80
C THR A 234 -8.18 -3.87 3.12
N ARG A 235 -8.25 -4.93 2.30
CA ARG A 235 -9.51 -5.34 1.66
C ARG A 235 -10.62 -5.62 2.67
N MET A 236 -10.30 -6.26 3.79
CA MET A 236 -11.29 -6.54 4.84
C MET A 236 -11.76 -5.29 5.56
N VAL A 237 -10.82 -4.40 5.92
CA VAL A 237 -11.16 -3.12 6.59
C VAL A 237 -11.98 -2.23 5.65
N SER A 238 -11.56 -2.08 4.39
CA SER A 238 -12.27 -1.30 3.38
C SER A 238 -13.66 -1.87 3.06
N LEU A 239 -13.86 -3.19 3.12
CA LEU A 239 -15.19 -3.79 2.99
C LEU A 239 -16.14 -3.30 4.09
N ILE A 240 -15.68 -3.31 5.35
CA ILE A 240 -16.49 -2.87 6.49
C ILE A 240 -16.79 -1.37 6.40
N GLU A 241 -15.79 -0.57 6.05
CA GLU A 241 -15.92 0.87 5.84
C GLU A 241 -16.96 1.18 4.74
N SER A 242 -16.85 0.51 3.59
CA SER A 242 -17.75 0.71 2.45
C SER A 242 -19.21 0.39 2.83
N ARG A 243 -19.43 -0.65 3.63
CA ARG A 243 -20.78 -1.00 4.12
C ARG A 243 -21.34 0.03 5.08
N TYR A 244 -20.50 0.53 5.98
CA TYR A 244 -20.88 1.62 6.88
C TYR A 244 -21.27 2.87 6.08
N LYS A 245 -20.51 3.20 5.03
CA LYS A 245 -20.80 4.29 4.11
C LYS A 245 -22.15 4.11 3.40
N VAL A 246 -22.42 2.92 2.86
CA VAL A 246 -23.73 2.60 2.26
C VAL A 246 -24.88 2.82 3.24
N ILE A 247 -24.73 2.41 4.50
CA ILE A 247 -25.76 2.61 5.54
C ILE A 247 -25.99 4.11 5.78
N MET A 248 -24.93 4.91 5.84
CA MET A 248 -25.08 6.36 5.99
C MET A 248 -25.82 6.99 4.80
N LEU A 249 -25.49 6.57 3.58
CA LEU A 249 -26.13 7.06 2.36
C LEU A 249 -27.60 6.64 2.29
N LEU A 250 -27.92 5.39 2.64
CA LEU A 250 -29.30 4.91 2.74
C LEU A 250 -30.11 5.68 3.80
N LYS A 251 -29.52 5.99 4.97
CA LYS A 251 -30.17 6.83 5.98
C LYS A 251 -30.50 8.21 5.41
N ALA A 252 -29.59 8.83 4.66
CA ALA A 252 -29.86 10.11 3.99
C ALA A 252 -30.99 10.02 2.96
N LEU A 253 -31.00 8.97 2.12
CA LEU A 253 -32.07 8.73 1.15
C LEU A 253 -33.44 8.59 1.82
N VAL A 254 -33.50 7.83 2.92
CA VAL A 254 -34.75 7.43 3.56
C VAL A 254 -35.30 8.51 4.49
N TYR A 255 -34.44 9.27 5.17
CA TYR A 255 -34.85 10.25 6.18
C TYR A 255 -34.76 11.70 5.70
N ASP A 256 -33.64 12.09 5.08
CA ASP A 256 -33.39 13.48 4.71
C ASP A 256 -33.99 13.82 3.33
N MET A 257 -33.91 12.88 2.36
CA MET A 257 -34.36 13.08 0.97
C MET A 257 -35.73 12.45 0.70
N LYS A 258 -36.54 12.25 1.75
CA LYS A 258 -37.82 11.52 1.74
C LYS A 258 -38.72 11.83 0.54
N ARG A 259 -38.80 13.11 0.14
CA ARG A 259 -39.67 13.61 -0.94
C ARG A 259 -39.20 13.22 -2.34
N PHE A 260 -37.89 13.08 -2.54
CA PHE A 260 -37.29 12.82 -3.84
C PHE A 260 -36.90 11.34 -4.01
N THR A 261 -36.82 10.59 -2.91
CA THR A 261 -36.48 9.17 -2.92
C THR A 261 -37.62 8.31 -3.46
N SER A 262 -37.47 7.85 -4.71
CA SER A 262 -38.33 6.84 -5.32
C SER A 262 -37.89 5.40 -4.98
N GLU A 263 -38.87 4.49 -4.98
CA GLU A 263 -38.70 3.05 -4.73
C GLU A 263 -37.85 2.41 -5.83
N ILE A 264 -38.28 2.51 -7.09
CA ILE A 264 -37.62 1.83 -8.21
C ILE A 264 -36.27 2.45 -8.58
N ARG A 265 -36.18 3.79 -8.70
CA ARG A 265 -34.93 4.41 -9.20
C ARG A 265 -33.82 4.46 -8.18
N HIS A 266 -34.16 4.48 -6.89
CA HIS A 266 -33.18 4.67 -5.81
C HIS A 266 -33.12 3.47 -4.88
N LEU A 267 -34.18 3.20 -4.11
CA LEU A 267 -34.13 2.16 -3.06
C LEU A 267 -33.88 0.76 -3.62
N GLN A 268 -34.60 0.37 -4.67
CA GLN A 268 -34.44 -0.94 -5.30
C GLN A 268 -33.03 -1.14 -5.84
N LYS A 269 -32.52 -0.19 -6.63
CA LYS A 269 -31.15 -0.25 -7.16
C LYS A 269 -30.11 -0.28 -6.04
N ALA A 270 -30.30 0.52 -5.00
CA ALA A 270 -29.38 0.55 -3.86
C ALA A 270 -29.33 -0.81 -3.15
N ILE A 271 -30.49 -1.46 -2.96
CA ILE A 271 -30.58 -2.77 -2.30
C ILE A 271 -30.14 -3.90 -3.23
N GLU A 272 -30.32 -3.78 -4.54
CA GLU A 272 -29.81 -4.73 -5.53
C GLU A 272 -28.29 -4.89 -5.42
N GLU A 273 -27.55 -3.78 -5.31
CA GLU A 273 -26.09 -3.83 -5.09
C GLU A 273 -25.69 -4.14 -3.64
N ASN A 274 -26.60 -3.96 -2.69
CA ASN A 274 -26.32 -4.07 -1.25
C ASN A 274 -27.21 -5.09 -0.52
N TYR A 275 -27.55 -6.20 -1.17
CA TYR A 275 -28.41 -7.24 -0.59
C TYR A 275 -27.82 -7.92 0.67
N TRP A 276 -26.51 -7.75 0.91
CA TRP A 276 -25.83 -8.20 2.12
C TRP A 276 -26.44 -7.60 3.41
N LEU A 277 -27.23 -6.52 3.32
CA LEU A 277 -28.03 -5.98 4.42
C LEU A 277 -28.92 -7.06 5.08
N PHE A 278 -29.49 -7.96 4.27
CA PHE A 278 -30.32 -9.06 4.76
C PHE A 278 -29.50 -10.22 5.35
N GLY A 279 -28.21 -10.29 5.05
CA GLY A 279 -27.27 -11.28 5.57
C GLY A 279 -26.16 -11.63 4.58
N GLU A 280 -24.95 -11.84 5.08
CA GLU A 280 -23.76 -12.20 4.30
C GLU A 280 -23.91 -13.52 3.52
N GLN A 281 -24.77 -14.41 4.02
CA GLN A 281 -25.00 -15.74 3.47
C GLN A 281 -25.94 -15.76 2.25
N TYR A 282 -26.62 -14.64 1.96
CA TYR A 282 -27.59 -14.55 0.88
C TYR A 282 -26.92 -14.18 -0.43
N HIS A 283 -27.54 -14.58 -1.54
CA HIS A 283 -27.14 -14.26 -2.90
C HIS A 283 -28.37 -13.70 -3.62
N LEU A 284 -28.16 -12.67 -4.44
CA LEU A 284 -29.20 -12.14 -5.32
C LEU A 284 -29.53 -13.17 -6.41
N VAL A 285 -30.82 -13.47 -6.54
CA VAL A 285 -31.35 -14.33 -7.61
C VAL A 285 -31.97 -13.48 -8.71
N SER A 286 -32.78 -12.47 -8.34
CA SER A 286 -33.41 -11.55 -9.28
C SER A 286 -33.84 -10.25 -8.61
N ALA A 287 -33.96 -9.16 -9.38
CA ALA A 287 -34.49 -7.88 -8.95
C ALA A 287 -35.45 -7.32 -10.03
N ASN A 288 -36.65 -6.87 -9.64
CA ASN A 288 -37.67 -6.30 -10.52
C ASN A 288 -38.16 -7.20 -11.69
N GLU A 289 -38.10 -8.51 -11.52
CA GLU A 289 -38.44 -9.47 -12.57
C GLU A 289 -39.74 -10.20 -12.27
N ALA A 290 -40.45 -10.58 -13.34
CA ALA A 290 -41.70 -11.32 -13.19
C ALA A 290 -41.46 -12.74 -12.68
N PHE A 291 -42.43 -13.34 -11.99
CA PHE A 291 -42.30 -14.69 -11.42
C PHE A 291 -41.88 -15.76 -12.43
N ASN A 292 -42.24 -15.61 -13.71
CA ASN A 292 -41.77 -16.49 -14.78
C ASN A 292 -40.23 -16.51 -14.90
N GLN A 293 -39.61 -15.34 -14.92
CA GLN A 293 -38.16 -15.18 -15.07
C GLN A 293 -37.44 -15.53 -13.76
N LEU A 294 -38.04 -15.16 -12.63
CA LEU A 294 -37.56 -15.50 -11.29
C LEU A 294 -37.42 -17.02 -11.13
N HIS A 295 -38.44 -17.78 -11.54
CA HIS A 295 -38.44 -19.23 -11.42
C HIS A 295 -37.33 -19.90 -12.25
N GLU A 296 -37.08 -19.42 -13.47
CA GLU A 296 -35.96 -19.86 -14.31
C GLU A 296 -34.62 -19.60 -13.60
N LYS A 297 -34.36 -18.35 -13.19
CA LYS A 297 -33.12 -17.97 -12.49
C LYS A 297 -32.89 -18.72 -11.18
N TYR A 298 -33.97 -19.00 -10.45
CA TYR A 298 -33.90 -19.76 -9.22
C TYR A 298 -33.48 -21.21 -9.46
N THR A 299 -34.04 -21.84 -10.49
CA THR A 299 -33.70 -23.22 -10.87
C THR A 299 -32.24 -23.31 -11.32
N ASP A 300 -31.77 -22.32 -12.07
CA ASP A 300 -30.36 -22.23 -12.48
C ASP A 300 -29.43 -22.03 -11.28
N PHE A 301 -29.81 -21.17 -10.33
CA PHE A 301 -29.08 -20.97 -9.08
C PHE A 301 -28.93 -22.27 -8.28
N LEU A 302 -30.03 -23.02 -8.08
CA LEU A 302 -29.99 -24.29 -7.33
C LEU A 302 -29.20 -25.38 -8.05
N SER A 303 -29.25 -25.43 -9.38
CA SER A 303 -28.51 -26.42 -10.16
C SER A 303 -27.01 -26.09 -10.31
N GLY A 304 -26.57 -24.92 -9.84
CA GLY A 304 -25.19 -24.45 -9.98
C GLY A 304 -24.79 -24.07 -11.41
N ASN A 305 -25.76 -23.99 -12.34
CA ASN A 305 -25.53 -23.73 -13.76
C ASN A 305 -25.86 -22.28 -14.12
N LEU A 306 -25.16 -21.31 -13.52
CA LEU A 306 -25.39 -19.88 -13.78
C LEU A 306 -25.02 -19.41 -15.22
N ASN A 307 -24.54 -20.31 -16.09
CA ASN A 307 -23.94 -19.97 -17.40
C ASN A 307 -24.51 -20.75 -18.60
N ARG A 308 -25.67 -21.41 -18.48
CA ARG A 308 -26.35 -21.99 -19.65
C ARG A 308 -27.52 -21.10 -20.04
N ASN A 309 -27.51 -20.56 -21.27
CA ASN A 309 -28.73 -20.13 -21.93
C ASN A 309 -29.62 -21.37 -22.08
N GLY A 310 -30.47 -21.60 -21.08
CA GLY A 310 -31.38 -22.73 -21.04
C GLY A 310 -32.29 -22.74 -22.25
N THR A 311 -32.42 -23.91 -22.87
CA THR A 311 -33.46 -24.16 -23.86
C THR A 311 -34.80 -23.81 -23.22
N LYS A 312 -35.50 -22.79 -23.75
CA LYS A 312 -36.83 -22.36 -23.29
C LYS A 312 -37.75 -23.57 -23.19
N LYS A 313 -37.92 -24.13 -21.99
CA LYS A 313 -39.07 -24.99 -21.72
C LYS A 313 -40.29 -24.09 -21.75
N GLU A 314 -41.35 -24.54 -22.41
CA GLU A 314 -42.67 -23.90 -22.30
C GLU A 314 -43.09 -23.96 -20.82
N MET A 315 -42.87 -22.86 -20.12
CA MET A 315 -43.30 -22.70 -18.74
C MET A 315 -44.72 -22.19 -18.72
N LYS A 316 -45.51 -22.72 -17.79
CA LYS A 316 -46.83 -22.19 -17.45
C LYS A 316 -46.70 -20.70 -17.16
N ALA A 317 -47.58 -19.88 -17.74
CA ALA A 317 -47.59 -18.44 -17.49
C ALA A 317 -47.87 -18.18 -16.01
N LEU A 318 -46.82 -17.90 -15.23
CA LEU A 318 -46.89 -17.35 -13.89
C LEU A 318 -47.32 -15.89 -13.92
N SER A 319 -47.71 -15.41 -12.73
CA SER A 319 -48.11 -14.04 -12.46
C SER A 319 -47.13 -13.00 -13.03
N PRO A 320 -47.63 -11.92 -13.66
CA PRO A 320 -46.79 -10.82 -14.17
C PRO A 320 -46.25 -9.91 -13.05
N ARG A 321 -46.60 -10.18 -11.79
CA ARG A 321 -46.10 -9.44 -10.63
C ARG A 321 -44.59 -9.58 -10.50
N ARG A 322 -43.97 -8.53 -9.95
CA ARG A 322 -42.51 -8.37 -9.89
C ARG A 322 -42.09 -8.05 -8.46
N PRO A 323 -41.55 -9.02 -7.71
CA PRO A 323 -40.92 -8.72 -6.44
C PRO A 323 -39.74 -7.77 -6.65
N ASP A 324 -39.54 -6.85 -5.71
CA ASP A 324 -38.44 -5.88 -5.85
C ASP A 324 -37.09 -6.57 -5.80
N ILE A 325 -36.91 -7.47 -4.82
CA ILE A 325 -35.68 -8.24 -4.61
C ILE A 325 -36.04 -9.67 -4.24
N PHE A 326 -35.36 -10.63 -4.85
CA PHE A 326 -35.40 -12.03 -4.46
C PHE A 326 -33.98 -12.55 -4.20
N ILE A 327 -33.76 -13.03 -2.98
CA ILE A 327 -32.47 -13.54 -2.52
C ILE A 327 -32.63 -14.95 -1.95
N CYS A 328 -31.62 -15.79 -2.18
CA CYS A 328 -31.57 -17.15 -1.67
C CYS A 328 -30.29 -17.35 -0.86
N ARG A 329 -30.39 -18.09 0.24
CA ARG A 329 -29.24 -18.46 1.06
C ARG A 329 -28.46 -19.59 0.38
N LYS A 330 -27.16 -19.40 0.18
CA LYS A 330 -26.31 -20.40 -0.50
C LYS A 330 -26.01 -21.64 0.35
N ARG A 331 -26.02 -21.49 1.69
CA ARG A 331 -25.85 -22.60 2.63
C ARG A 331 -27.20 -22.98 3.21
N LEU A 332 -27.46 -24.28 3.24
CA LEU A 332 -28.63 -24.83 3.91
C LEU A 332 -28.59 -24.50 5.41
N ILE A 333 -29.77 -24.46 6.02
CA ILE A 333 -29.95 -24.27 7.46
C ILE A 333 -30.49 -25.56 8.09
N PRO A 334 -30.15 -25.85 9.36
CA PRO A 334 -30.80 -26.94 10.08
C PRO A 334 -32.32 -26.73 10.10
N ASP A 335 -33.08 -27.81 9.93
CA ASP A 335 -34.53 -27.79 10.11
C ASP A 335 -34.86 -27.55 11.58
N ARG A 336 -35.94 -26.79 11.85
CA ARG A 336 -36.35 -26.49 13.22
C ARG A 336 -36.91 -27.69 13.98
N PHE A 337 -37.34 -28.71 13.25
CA PHE A 337 -37.93 -29.92 13.81
C PHE A 337 -36.93 -31.09 13.83
N ASP A 338 -35.87 -31.01 13.04
CA ASP A 338 -34.85 -32.07 12.92
C ASP A 338 -33.51 -31.47 12.46
N ASP A 339 -32.55 -31.33 13.38
CA ASP A 339 -31.23 -30.76 13.08
C ASP A 339 -30.42 -31.61 12.09
N GLU A 340 -30.79 -32.89 11.84
CA GLU A 340 -30.18 -33.74 10.81
C GLU A 340 -30.69 -33.37 9.40
N LEU A 341 -31.85 -32.71 9.31
CA LEU A 341 -32.39 -32.21 8.06
C LEU A 341 -31.89 -30.80 7.77
N GLN A 342 -31.70 -30.55 6.47
CA GLN A 342 -31.21 -29.29 5.95
C GLN A 342 -32.31 -28.65 5.08
N MET A 343 -32.51 -27.35 5.26
CA MET A 343 -33.51 -26.55 4.57
C MET A 343 -32.86 -25.43 3.76
N GLU A 344 -33.50 -25.06 2.66
CA GLU A 344 -33.18 -23.86 1.90
C GLU A 344 -33.93 -22.65 2.48
N GLU A 345 -33.28 -21.49 2.55
CA GLU A 345 -33.92 -20.26 3.04
C GLU A 345 -33.97 -19.20 1.94
N ASN A 346 -35.18 -18.77 1.63
CA ASN A 346 -35.50 -17.84 0.55
C ASN A 346 -36.13 -16.57 1.12
N ILE A 347 -35.78 -15.41 0.58
CA ILE A 347 -36.35 -14.13 0.98
C ILE A 347 -36.82 -13.36 -0.25
N MET A 348 -38.08 -12.97 -0.26
CA MET A 348 -38.63 -11.97 -1.18
C MET A 348 -38.86 -10.66 -0.44
N VAL A 349 -38.40 -9.56 -1.01
CA VAL A 349 -38.51 -8.23 -0.42
C VAL A 349 -39.36 -7.35 -1.32
N GLU A 350 -40.25 -6.60 -0.70
CA GLU A 350 -40.99 -5.49 -1.27
C GLU A 350 -40.60 -4.21 -0.52
N LEU A 351 -40.11 -3.22 -1.25
CA LEU A 351 -39.74 -1.93 -0.71
C LEU A 351 -40.92 -0.96 -0.90
N LYS A 352 -41.04 0.00 0.02
CA LYS A 352 -41.95 1.12 -0.12
C LYS A 352 -41.19 2.42 -0.07
N ARG A 353 -41.66 3.37 -0.88
CA ARG A 353 -41.17 4.75 -0.82
C ARG A 353 -41.26 5.27 0.62
N PRO A 354 -40.28 6.07 1.07
CA PRO A 354 -40.28 6.57 2.44
C PRO A 354 -41.55 7.31 2.87
N SER A 355 -42.26 7.93 1.91
CA SER A 355 -43.52 8.65 2.11
C SER A 355 -44.76 7.78 2.29
N ILE A 356 -44.64 6.45 2.15
CA ILE A 356 -45.77 5.51 2.24
C ILE A 356 -45.55 4.66 3.50
N ASP A 357 -46.52 4.70 4.40
CA ASP A 357 -46.54 3.82 5.57
C ASP A 357 -47.01 2.42 5.16
N ILE A 358 -46.48 1.39 5.82
CA ILE A 358 -46.91 0.01 5.60
C ILE A 358 -48.25 -0.18 6.30
N GLY A 359 -49.29 -0.49 5.52
CA GLY A 359 -50.61 -0.85 5.99
C GLY A 359 -51.16 -2.09 5.30
N VAL A 360 -52.49 -2.22 5.29
CA VAL A 360 -53.21 -3.38 4.75
C VAL A 360 -52.83 -3.67 3.29
N GLU A 361 -52.76 -2.64 2.44
CA GLU A 361 -52.46 -2.81 1.02
C GLU A 361 -51.07 -3.37 0.78
N GLN A 362 -50.07 -2.87 1.51
CA GLN A 362 -48.67 -3.27 1.37
C GLN A 362 -48.45 -4.69 1.92
N VAL A 363 -49.11 -5.04 3.03
CA VAL A 363 -49.10 -6.42 3.54
C VAL A 363 -49.80 -7.37 2.56
N ARG A 364 -50.92 -6.98 1.97
CA ARG A 364 -51.62 -7.78 0.98
C ARG A 364 -50.77 -8.00 -0.28
N GLN A 365 -50.02 -6.99 -0.71
CA GLN A 365 -49.12 -7.10 -1.85
C GLN A 365 -48.07 -8.20 -1.64
N ILE A 366 -47.44 -8.25 -0.46
CA ILE A 366 -46.43 -9.28 -0.16
C ILE A 366 -47.08 -10.65 0.15
N GLU A 367 -48.29 -10.68 0.70
CA GLU A 367 -49.10 -11.90 0.83
C GLU A 367 -49.42 -12.53 -0.52
N ASP A 368 -49.74 -11.72 -1.53
CA ASP A 368 -50.01 -12.24 -2.88
C ASP A 368 -48.77 -12.95 -3.47
N TYR A 369 -47.55 -12.48 -3.17
CA TYR A 369 -46.32 -13.20 -3.55
C TYR A 369 -46.21 -14.56 -2.84
N MET A 370 -46.53 -14.60 -1.54
CA MET A 370 -46.58 -15.83 -0.78
C MET A 370 -47.59 -16.81 -1.38
N GLU A 371 -48.78 -16.36 -1.78
CA GLU A 371 -49.79 -17.22 -2.41
C GLU A 371 -49.35 -17.74 -3.78
N ILE A 372 -48.66 -16.92 -4.60
CA ILE A 372 -48.08 -17.35 -5.87
C ILE A 372 -47.07 -18.49 -5.63
N ILE A 373 -46.14 -18.31 -4.69
CA ILE A 373 -45.13 -19.35 -4.36
C ILE A 373 -45.77 -20.59 -3.76
N ARG A 374 -46.79 -20.42 -2.90
CA ARG A 374 -47.48 -21.53 -2.24
C ARG A 374 -48.27 -22.41 -3.21
N THR A 375 -48.82 -21.82 -4.28
CA THR A 375 -49.65 -22.52 -5.27
C THR A 375 -48.86 -23.13 -6.42
N ASP A 376 -47.63 -22.68 -6.63
CA ASP A 376 -46.73 -23.22 -7.65
C ASP A 376 -46.12 -24.55 -7.19
N GLU A 377 -46.27 -25.58 -8.03
CA GLU A 377 -45.79 -26.93 -7.77
C GLU A 377 -44.27 -27.03 -7.68
N VAL A 378 -43.52 -26.07 -8.25
CA VAL A 378 -42.06 -26.10 -8.20
C VAL A 378 -41.50 -25.61 -6.86
N PHE A 379 -42.28 -24.83 -6.11
CA PHE A 379 -41.82 -24.23 -4.84
C PHE A 379 -42.43 -24.86 -3.58
N ASN A 380 -43.28 -25.87 -3.72
CA ASN A 380 -44.08 -26.45 -2.63
C ASN A 380 -43.34 -27.39 -1.64
N SER A 381 -42.02 -27.56 -1.78
CA SER A 381 -41.23 -28.45 -0.92
C SER A 381 -41.21 -27.96 0.54
N GLN A 382 -41.44 -28.88 1.48
CA GLN A 382 -41.34 -28.61 2.93
C GLN A 382 -39.91 -28.31 3.39
N LYS A 383 -38.88 -28.66 2.60
CA LYS A 383 -37.48 -28.32 2.87
C LYS A 383 -37.10 -26.90 2.46
N ARG A 384 -38.05 -26.08 2.02
CA ARG A 384 -37.84 -24.67 1.67
C ARG A 384 -38.52 -23.81 2.71
N LYS A 385 -37.79 -22.88 3.30
CA LYS A 385 -38.34 -21.83 4.15
C LYS A 385 -38.40 -20.54 3.35
N TRP A 386 -39.53 -19.85 3.45
CA TRP A 386 -39.79 -18.62 2.72
C TRP A 386 -40.08 -17.48 3.69
N LYS A 387 -39.35 -16.37 3.52
CA LYS A 387 -39.63 -15.11 4.20
C LYS A 387 -40.05 -14.08 3.17
N PHE A 388 -41.13 -13.40 3.47
CA PHE A 388 -41.69 -12.32 2.69
C PHE A 388 -41.56 -11.06 3.52
N ILE A 389 -40.83 -10.08 3.01
CA ILE A 389 -40.42 -8.91 3.78
C ILE A 389 -40.95 -7.67 3.09
N VAL A 390 -41.76 -6.87 3.79
CA VAL A 390 -42.09 -5.51 3.36
C VAL A 390 -41.30 -4.49 4.18
N ILE A 391 -40.74 -3.47 3.54
CA ILE A 391 -39.90 -2.44 4.19
C ILE A 391 -40.40 -1.04 3.85
N GLY A 392 -40.54 -0.19 4.87
CA GLY A 392 -40.99 1.20 4.73
C GLY A 392 -40.48 2.06 5.89
N ASN A 393 -40.87 3.34 5.96
CA ASN A 393 -40.40 4.19 7.08
C ASN A 393 -41.22 3.97 8.35
N ASN A 394 -42.52 3.77 8.22
CA ASN A 394 -43.41 3.54 9.34
C ASN A 394 -44.41 2.43 9.04
N VAL A 395 -45.09 1.99 10.09
CA VAL A 395 -46.16 1.00 10.05
C VAL A 395 -47.41 1.57 10.70
N ASP A 396 -48.57 1.27 10.12
CA ASP A 396 -49.86 1.73 10.61
C ASP A 396 -50.37 0.91 11.82
N GLN A 397 -51.58 1.21 12.29
CA GLN A 397 -52.19 0.48 13.41
C GLN A 397 -52.58 -0.96 13.06
N TYR A 398 -52.90 -1.23 11.79
CA TYR A 398 -53.21 -2.58 11.35
C TYR A 398 -51.99 -3.49 11.50
N VAL A 399 -50.84 -3.07 10.99
CA VAL A 399 -49.58 -3.84 11.09
C VAL A 399 -49.16 -4.04 12.55
N LYS A 400 -49.32 -3.01 13.41
CA LYS A 400 -49.07 -3.14 14.85
C LYS A 400 -49.97 -4.20 15.51
N GLY A 401 -51.25 -4.24 15.13
CA GLY A 401 -52.17 -5.29 15.57
C GLY A 401 -51.70 -6.69 15.15
N GLN A 402 -51.19 -6.82 13.92
CA GLN A 402 -50.62 -8.08 13.44
C GLN A 402 -49.39 -8.53 14.23
N TYR A 403 -48.49 -7.62 14.62
CA TYR A 403 -47.35 -7.95 15.48
C TYR A 403 -47.80 -8.54 16.83
N GLU A 404 -48.80 -7.93 17.48
CA GLU A 404 -49.31 -8.43 18.77
C GLU A 404 -49.98 -9.80 18.62
N SER A 405 -50.70 -10.04 17.52
CA SER A 405 -51.29 -11.35 17.20
C SER A 405 -50.26 -12.48 17.06
N MET A 406 -49.01 -12.14 16.74
CA MET A 406 -47.92 -13.09 16.49
C MET A 406 -46.92 -13.18 17.65
N LYS A 407 -47.19 -12.49 18.77
CA LYS A 407 -46.28 -12.37 19.91
C LYS A 407 -45.86 -13.72 20.50
N GLU A 408 -46.79 -14.68 20.54
CA GLU A 408 -46.53 -16.03 21.05
C GLU A 408 -45.47 -16.81 20.24
N LYS A 409 -45.22 -16.42 18.98
CA LYS A 409 -44.16 -17.00 18.14
C LYS A 409 -42.77 -16.49 18.49
N ASN A 410 -42.65 -15.54 19.43
CA ASN A 410 -41.41 -14.93 19.91
C ASN A 410 -40.49 -14.42 18.78
N ARG A 411 -41.08 -13.75 17.79
CA ARG A 411 -40.38 -13.17 16.65
C ARG A 411 -40.83 -11.75 16.44
N ARG A 412 -39.87 -10.84 16.51
CA ARG A 412 -40.10 -9.42 16.21
C ARG A 412 -40.48 -9.26 14.74
N PHE A 413 -41.30 -8.25 14.46
CA PHE A 413 -41.68 -7.81 13.12
C PHE A 413 -42.53 -8.81 12.32
N LEU A 414 -42.94 -9.93 12.93
CA LEU A 414 -43.73 -10.98 12.28
C LEU A 414 -45.19 -10.56 12.17
N VAL A 415 -45.72 -10.55 10.95
CA VAL A 415 -47.10 -10.18 10.63
C VAL A 415 -47.97 -11.41 10.43
N LYS A 416 -47.39 -12.46 9.83
CA LYS A 416 -48.07 -13.73 9.53
C LYS A 416 -47.09 -14.88 9.49
N ALA A 417 -47.49 -16.04 9.98
CA ALA A 417 -46.74 -17.29 9.81
C ALA A 417 -47.70 -18.42 9.47
N ALA A 418 -47.39 -19.16 8.40
CA ALA A 418 -48.14 -20.32 7.95
C ALA A 418 -47.17 -21.39 7.45
N HIS A 419 -47.09 -22.53 8.15
CA HIS A 419 -46.14 -23.60 7.84
C HIS A 419 -44.68 -23.10 7.69
N ASN A 420 -44.10 -23.25 6.51
CA ASN A 420 -42.76 -22.83 6.11
C ASN A 420 -42.69 -21.41 5.51
N TYR A 421 -43.78 -20.65 5.57
CA TYR A 421 -43.91 -19.29 5.05
C TYR A 421 -44.09 -18.27 6.19
N GLU A 422 -43.33 -17.19 6.14
CA GLU A 422 -43.33 -16.13 7.15
C GLU A 422 -43.39 -14.76 6.47
N ILE A 423 -44.24 -13.87 6.95
CA ILE A 423 -44.34 -12.50 6.48
C ILE A 423 -43.90 -11.55 7.58
N TYR A 424 -42.98 -10.66 7.23
CA TYR A 424 -42.43 -9.64 8.10
C TYR A 424 -42.66 -8.25 7.53
N ALA A 425 -42.93 -7.29 8.40
CA ALA A 425 -42.94 -5.87 8.06
C ALA A 425 -41.85 -5.18 8.89
N TYR A 426 -40.86 -4.61 8.23
CA TYR A 426 -39.77 -3.88 8.87
C TYR A 426 -39.87 -2.39 8.57
N THR A 427 -39.50 -1.57 9.55
CA THR A 427 -39.11 -0.19 9.27
C THR A 427 -37.67 -0.15 8.75
N TRP A 428 -37.30 0.90 8.03
CA TRP A 428 -35.89 1.14 7.68
C TRP A 428 -35.01 1.27 8.93
N ASP A 429 -35.54 1.81 10.02
CA ASP A 429 -34.85 1.87 11.31
C ASP A 429 -34.50 0.47 11.81
N ASP A 430 -35.44 -0.48 11.72
CA ASP A 430 -35.17 -1.87 12.09
C ASP A 430 -34.04 -2.48 11.25
N ILE A 431 -34.00 -2.21 9.94
CA ILE A 431 -32.93 -2.70 9.04
C ILE A 431 -31.57 -2.11 9.45
N PHE A 432 -31.53 -0.80 9.71
CA PHE A 432 -30.30 -0.14 10.15
C PHE A 432 -29.85 -0.62 11.53
N GLN A 433 -30.78 -0.82 12.46
CA GLN A 433 -30.46 -1.29 13.80
C GLN A 433 -29.95 -2.74 13.77
N LEU A 434 -30.53 -3.59 12.93
CA LEU A 434 -30.04 -4.95 12.71
C LEU A 434 -28.63 -4.97 12.11
N PHE A 435 -28.32 -4.03 11.19
CA PHE A 435 -26.96 -3.87 10.69
C PHE A 435 -26.00 -3.43 11.79
N GLU A 436 -26.37 -2.40 12.57
CA GLU A 436 -25.54 -1.88 13.66
C GLU A 436 -25.28 -2.95 14.71
N LEU A 437 -26.30 -3.70 15.14
CA LEU A 437 -26.13 -4.78 16.13
C LEU A 437 -25.24 -5.93 15.60
N ARG A 438 -25.26 -6.20 14.30
CA ARG A 438 -24.42 -7.25 13.69
C ARG A 438 -22.95 -6.82 13.59
N HIS A 439 -22.69 -5.53 13.39
CA HIS A 439 -21.36 -5.02 13.05
C HIS A 439 -20.74 -4.10 14.10
N CYS A 440 -21.47 -3.71 15.16
CA CYS A 440 -21.00 -2.77 16.19
C CYS A 440 -19.66 -3.22 16.77
N PHE A 441 -19.53 -4.51 17.10
CA PHE A 441 -18.27 -5.05 17.58
C PHE A 441 -17.10 -4.74 16.63
N LEU A 442 -17.23 -5.04 15.34
CA LEU A 442 -16.15 -4.80 14.37
C LEU A 442 -15.90 -3.31 14.13
N VAL A 443 -16.97 -2.53 13.97
CA VAL A 443 -16.90 -1.09 13.69
C VAL A 443 -16.29 -0.33 14.87
N ASP A 444 -16.65 -0.70 16.09
CA ASP A 444 -16.15 -0.06 17.32
C ASP A 444 -14.67 -0.42 17.57
N HIS A 445 -14.24 -1.65 17.24
CA HIS A 445 -12.83 -2.05 17.37
C HIS A 445 -11.94 -1.45 16.27
N LEU A 446 -12.47 -1.26 15.06
CA LEU A 446 -11.75 -0.56 14.00
C LEU A 446 -11.69 0.95 14.23
N ASN A 447 -12.61 1.49 15.05
CA ASN A 447 -12.67 2.88 15.46
C ASN A 447 -12.54 3.86 14.27
N PHE A 448 -13.31 3.61 13.21
CA PHE A 448 -13.33 4.48 12.04
C PHE A 448 -13.66 5.92 12.43
N ASP A 449 -12.91 6.88 11.88
CA ASP A 449 -13.26 8.28 12.00
C ASP A 449 -14.48 8.58 11.12
N LYS A 450 -15.66 8.54 11.76
CA LYS A 450 -16.95 8.81 11.12
C LYS A 450 -17.02 10.22 10.55
N ALA A 451 -16.28 11.19 11.11
CA ALA A 451 -16.25 12.56 10.61
C ALA A 451 -15.42 12.62 9.32
N ALA A 452 -14.27 11.95 9.28
CA ALA A 452 -13.46 11.85 8.06
C ALA A 452 -14.22 11.19 6.91
N ILE A 453 -14.95 10.09 7.16
CA ILE A 453 -15.79 9.44 6.13
C ILE A 453 -16.86 10.39 5.60
N ARG A 454 -17.51 11.17 6.47
CA ARG A 454 -18.49 12.20 6.06
C ARG A 454 -17.83 13.30 5.25
N GLN A 455 -16.67 13.77 5.66
CA GLN A 455 -15.95 14.81 4.94
C GLN A 455 -15.55 14.32 3.55
N GLN A 456 -15.07 13.08 3.41
CA GLN A 456 -14.75 12.48 2.12
C GLN A 456 -15.96 12.44 1.17
N LEU A 457 -17.16 12.15 1.71
CA LEU A 457 -18.40 12.23 0.93
C LEU A 457 -18.70 13.66 0.47
N VAL A 458 -18.56 14.64 1.34
CA VAL A 458 -18.77 16.06 1.02
C VAL A 458 -17.77 16.56 -0.02
N GLU A 459 -16.49 16.17 0.07
CA GLU A 459 -15.45 16.50 -0.90
C GLU A 459 -15.73 15.90 -2.28
N LYS A 460 -16.44 14.77 -2.33
CA LYS A 460 -16.97 14.17 -3.56
C LYS A 460 -18.25 14.86 -4.08
N GLY A 461 -18.71 15.91 -3.42
CA GLY A 461 -19.94 16.64 -3.76
C GLY A 461 -21.22 16.02 -3.20
N ILE A 462 -21.14 15.02 -2.33
CA ILE A 462 -22.32 14.31 -1.82
C ILE A 462 -22.83 15.00 -0.56
N GLU A 463 -23.89 15.80 -0.71
CA GLU A 463 -24.58 16.42 0.42
C GLU A 463 -25.55 15.45 1.10
N LEU A 464 -25.23 15.07 2.34
CA LEU A 464 -26.07 14.15 3.14
C LEU A 464 -27.24 14.84 3.86
N LYS A 465 -27.40 16.16 3.72
CA LYS A 465 -28.44 16.94 4.39
C LYS A 465 -29.03 17.97 3.44
N GLY A 466 -30.35 18.10 3.46
CA GLY A 466 -31.10 19.06 2.64
C GLY A 466 -31.99 18.39 1.59
N GLU A 467 -32.88 19.18 0.99
CA GLU A 467 -33.77 18.75 -0.10
C GLU A 467 -33.03 18.71 -1.45
N VAL A 468 -31.91 17.99 -1.51
CA VAL A 468 -31.08 17.83 -2.72
C VAL A 468 -31.49 16.55 -3.48
N SER A 469 -31.17 16.50 -4.77
CA SER A 469 -31.43 15.34 -5.63
C SER A 469 -30.72 14.07 -5.13
N PRO A 470 -31.40 12.91 -5.04
CA PRO A 470 -30.80 11.61 -4.66
C PRO A 470 -29.73 11.06 -5.60
N GLU A 471 -29.56 11.62 -6.79
CA GLU A 471 -28.78 11.02 -7.87
C GLU A 471 -27.27 10.92 -7.56
N GLU A 472 -26.70 11.91 -6.87
CA GLU A 472 -25.27 11.88 -6.48
C GLU A 472 -25.01 10.86 -5.37
N VAL A 473 -25.94 10.74 -4.41
CA VAL A 473 -25.92 9.68 -3.40
C VAL A 473 -25.99 8.31 -4.06
N MET A 474 -26.86 8.15 -5.06
CA MET A 474 -27.05 6.88 -5.76
C MET A 474 -25.82 6.43 -6.54
N LYS A 475 -25.06 7.35 -7.16
CA LYS A 475 -23.79 7.01 -7.82
C LYS A 475 -22.82 6.34 -6.84
N GLU A 476 -22.66 6.92 -5.65
CA GLU A 476 -21.77 6.37 -4.63
C GLU A 476 -22.30 5.07 -4.01
N VAL A 477 -23.62 4.92 -3.83
CA VAL A 477 -24.23 3.69 -3.28
C VAL A 477 -24.10 2.49 -4.23
N VAL A 478 -24.23 2.72 -5.54
CA VAL A 478 -24.17 1.68 -6.59
C VAL A 478 -22.72 1.47 -7.07
N GLY A 479 -21.78 2.34 -6.68
CA GLY A 479 -20.37 2.24 -7.06
C GLY A 479 -20.10 2.60 -8.52
N VAL A 480 -20.88 3.54 -9.08
CA VAL A 480 -20.82 4.00 -10.49
C VAL A 480 -20.14 5.35 -10.64
#